data_AF-A0A3D0T6I6-F1
#
_entry.id   AF-A0A3D0T6I6-F1
#
_cell.length_a   1.000
_cell.length_b   1.000
_cell.length_c   1.000
_cell.angle_alpha   90.00
_cell.angle_beta   90.00
_cell.angle_gamma   90.00
#
_symmetry.space_group_name_H-M   'P 1'
#
loop_
_entity.id
_entity.type
_entity.pdbx_description
1 polymer ?
#
loop_
_entity_poly.entity_id
_entity_poly.type
_entity_poly.pdbx_seq_one_letter_code
_entity_poly.pdbx_strand_id
1 'polypeptide(L)'
;MNSKLVSVVIVSKDRKKDLIDCIDSYLKSSYKQLEIIVLDNGSRPPLFSWFTKKYPGVKLITSEFNIGAAAGRNLGLKEAKGEYILFTDDDAYADKNMVENLVAVFEKNPKAGIVQPLVYDRENKQMLQGAGHDINLTTGRIWAAGVKVKDIGQYNGLREVLMCGCVWMVKKEVFKKIGNYDEDYFIPYEDSDFSIRTAKAGFKLYCYSRAKTWHRGFKSTFVHPRIEWLGITSPERAYRVARNKMIFMRKHSPLPNSLIFFFILMPAYAFVHSIIIISARRFDILLKYFLGLISGTIYAITYPLNKKIIQTYQDFDKKLEGFKMLLLAWTDPITWILNPNIQTVLDLGCGQGKPMEFIKYRIKIKKSLGVDLFEPYIQEAKQKKIHGEYMIADIRKLNLPAKSFDLVMASHVLEHLPQKDAWKVLENMEAMAGKQVIAVTPIGEHYHQLEDGNILQMHLCAFTPQDFIDRGYKIKKYGWKWLLGDHGIVHTIKNDMIRKLLYTFNILITPIYYYFQGSCDYIFVAFKNLEDDN
;
A
#
# COMPACT_ATOMS: atom_id res chain seq x y z
N MET A 1 -0.50 24.41 36.69
CA MET A 1 -0.94 24.37 35.28
C MET A 1 -1.63 23.04 35.06
N ASN A 2 -2.84 22.99 34.50
CA ASN A 2 -3.42 21.71 34.08
C ASN A 2 -2.52 21.13 32.98
N SER A 3 -1.77 20.09 33.30
CA SER A 3 -0.86 19.43 32.36
C SER A 3 -1.66 18.93 31.17
N LYS A 4 -1.32 19.39 29.96
CA LYS A 4 -1.99 18.98 28.72
C LYS A 4 -1.66 17.53 28.38
N LEU A 5 -2.61 16.78 27.83
CA LEU A 5 -2.33 15.40 27.40
C LEU A 5 -1.39 15.39 26.20
N VAL A 6 -0.36 14.54 26.27
CA VAL A 6 0.55 14.23 25.16
C VAL A 6 0.29 12.79 24.69
N SER A 7 0.04 12.61 23.40
CA SER A 7 -0.04 11.28 22.78
C SER A 7 1.30 10.90 22.17
N VAL A 8 1.94 9.87 22.71
CA VAL A 8 3.16 9.29 22.15
C VAL A 8 2.77 8.26 21.09
N VAL A 9 3.13 8.51 19.83
CA VAL A 9 2.82 7.64 18.69
C VAL A 9 4.11 6.97 18.19
N ILE A 10 4.14 5.64 18.27
CA ILE A 10 5.30 4.81 17.93
C ILE A 10 4.90 3.88 16.78
N VAL A 11 5.64 3.91 15.67
CA VAL A 11 5.47 2.94 14.57
C VAL A 11 6.61 1.94 14.65
N SER A 12 6.29 0.65 14.81
CA SER A 12 7.30 -0.39 14.98
C SER A 12 7.15 -1.53 13.99
N LYS A 13 8.29 -2.11 13.57
CA LYS A 13 8.32 -3.33 12.76
C LYS A 13 9.54 -4.19 13.12
N ASP A 14 9.31 -5.43 13.55
CA ASP A 14 10.34 -6.45 13.79
C ASP A 14 11.46 -6.05 14.78
N ARG A 15 11.17 -5.13 15.71
CA ARG A 15 12.16 -4.48 16.58
C ARG A 15 11.83 -4.61 18.08
N LYS A 16 11.50 -5.82 18.52
CA LYS A 16 11.01 -6.09 19.89
C LYS A 16 11.85 -5.47 21.01
N LYS A 17 13.19 -5.62 20.96
CA LYS A 17 14.08 -5.11 22.03
C LYS A 17 14.10 -3.58 22.06
N ASP A 18 14.28 -2.97 20.88
CA ASP A 18 14.32 -1.53 20.71
C ASP A 18 12.98 -0.89 21.16
N LEU A 19 11.86 -1.47 20.73
CA LEU A 19 10.52 -1.02 21.11
C LEU A 19 10.28 -1.08 22.63
N ILE A 20 10.76 -2.13 23.30
CA ILE A 20 10.66 -2.25 24.77
C ILE A 20 11.40 -1.09 25.44
N ASP A 21 12.64 -0.81 25.03
CA ASP A 21 13.43 0.28 25.60
C ASP A 21 12.78 1.65 25.33
N CYS A 22 12.21 1.81 24.14
CA CYS A 22 11.44 3.00 23.75
C CYS A 22 10.25 3.22 24.69
N ILE A 23 9.34 2.24 24.81
CA ILE A 23 8.14 2.34 25.65
C ILE A 23 8.51 2.56 27.12
N ASP A 24 9.45 1.78 27.65
CA ASP A 24 9.88 1.86 29.04
C ASP A 24 10.46 3.25 29.37
N SER A 25 11.09 3.92 28.42
CA SER A 25 11.60 5.29 28.61
C SER A 25 10.48 6.33 28.76
N TYR A 26 9.40 6.23 27.99
CA TYR A 26 8.24 7.12 28.12
C TYR A 26 7.44 6.86 29.40
N LEU A 27 7.31 5.60 29.81
CA LEU A 27 6.69 5.24 31.10
C LEU A 27 7.45 5.83 32.30
N LYS A 28 8.78 6.01 32.16
CA LYS A 28 9.65 6.64 33.18
C LYS A 28 9.68 8.16 33.12
N SER A 29 8.94 8.80 32.20
CA SER A 29 8.96 10.26 32.05
C SER A 29 8.51 10.99 33.34
N SER A 30 9.09 12.16 33.60
CA SER A 30 8.61 13.09 34.62
C SER A 30 7.20 13.62 34.29
N TYR A 31 6.87 13.71 33.01
CA TYR A 31 5.56 14.15 32.54
C TYR A 31 4.55 13.00 32.58
N LYS A 32 3.57 13.06 33.50
CA LYS A 32 2.65 11.93 33.76
C LYS A 32 1.40 11.90 32.87
N GLN A 33 1.02 13.03 32.28
CA GLN A 33 -0.16 13.11 31.43
C GLN A 33 0.15 12.60 30.01
N LEU A 34 0.43 11.30 29.90
CA LEU A 34 0.77 10.59 28.67
C LEU A 34 -0.27 9.54 28.31
N GLU A 35 -0.53 9.40 27.02
CA GLU A 35 -1.02 8.15 26.45
C GLU A 35 0.02 7.64 25.44
N ILE A 36 0.22 6.32 25.38
CA ILE A 36 1.17 5.70 24.45
C ILE A 36 0.38 4.84 23.48
N ILE A 37 0.61 5.06 22.19
CA ILE A 37 -0.03 4.38 21.07
C ILE A 37 1.07 3.77 20.22
N VAL A 38 1.07 2.45 20.10
CA VAL A 38 2.02 1.68 19.30
C VAL A 38 1.29 1.09 18.11
N LEU A 39 1.82 1.32 16.92
CA LEU A 39 1.43 0.62 15.71
C LEU A 39 2.43 -0.49 15.40
N ASP A 40 1.96 -1.73 15.43
CA ASP A 40 2.65 -2.86 14.80
C ASP A 40 2.45 -2.81 13.28
N ASN A 41 3.50 -2.44 12.55
CA ASN A 41 3.49 -2.20 11.12
C ASN A 41 3.80 -3.47 10.31
N GLY A 42 3.08 -4.55 10.62
CA GLY A 42 3.22 -5.84 9.96
C GLY A 42 4.44 -6.64 10.43
N SER A 43 4.71 -6.68 11.73
CA SER A 43 5.80 -7.50 12.28
C SER A 43 5.53 -9.01 12.15
N ARG A 44 6.61 -9.78 12.13
CA ARG A 44 6.61 -11.25 12.09
C ARG A 44 7.63 -11.81 13.09
N PRO A 45 7.19 -12.46 14.19
CA PRO A 45 5.79 -12.68 14.60
C PRO A 45 5.09 -11.38 15.04
N PRO A 46 3.73 -11.32 15.00
CA PRO A 46 2.98 -10.15 15.43
C PRO A 46 3.25 -9.77 16.90
N LEU A 47 3.27 -8.46 17.20
CA LEU A 47 3.57 -7.93 18.54
C LEU A 47 2.54 -8.37 19.58
N PHE A 48 1.27 -8.51 19.17
CA PHE A 48 0.17 -8.88 20.07
C PHE A 48 0.48 -10.10 20.94
N SER A 49 1.26 -11.06 20.42
CA SER A 49 1.68 -12.29 21.12
C SER A 49 2.34 -12.07 22.49
N TRP A 50 3.03 -10.95 22.69
CA TRP A 50 3.72 -10.63 23.95
C TRP A 50 3.37 -9.23 24.50
N PHE A 51 2.90 -8.33 23.64
CA PHE A 51 2.77 -6.91 23.95
C PHE A 51 1.68 -6.63 24.99
N THR A 52 0.48 -7.18 24.82
CA THR A 52 -0.68 -6.91 25.68
C THR A 52 -0.45 -7.37 27.12
N LYS A 53 0.27 -8.47 27.32
CA LYS A 53 0.68 -8.96 28.64
C LYS A 53 1.68 -8.02 29.32
N LYS A 54 2.64 -7.46 28.57
CA LYS A 54 3.68 -6.60 29.14
C LYS A 54 3.20 -5.15 29.36
N TYR A 55 2.33 -4.65 28.50
CA TYR A 55 1.92 -3.25 28.48
C TYR A 55 0.39 -3.09 28.41
N PRO A 56 -0.36 -3.48 29.46
CA PRO A 56 -1.83 -3.44 29.45
C PRO A 56 -2.41 -2.01 29.32
N GLY A 57 -1.64 -0.98 29.70
CA GLY A 57 -2.03 0.43 29.59
C GLY A 57 -1.58 1.12 28.29
N VAL A 58 -0.88 0.41 27.40
CA VAL A 58 -0.39 0.96 26.12
C VAL A 58 -1.31 0.48 25.00
N LYS A 59 -1.80 1.40 24.18
CA LYS A 59 -2.67 1.06 23.07
C LYS A 59 -1.87 0.44 21.93
N LEU A 60 -2.26 -0.76 21.50
CA LEU A 60 -1.69 -1.43 20.33
C LEU A 60 -2.67 -1.35 19.15
N ILE A 61 -2.18 -0.88 18.02
CA ILE A 61 -2.85 -0.95 16.71
C ILE A 61 -2.02 -1.92 15.86
N THR A 62 -2.66 -2.77 15.08
CA THR A 62 -1.96 -3.74 14.23
C THR A 62 -2.32 -3.52 12.76
N SER A 63 -1.30 -3.50 11.91
CA SER A 63 -1.43 -3.61 10.46
C SER A 63 -0.95 -5.00 10.03
N GLU A 64 -1.65 -5.63 9.10
CA GLU A 64 -1.27 -6.96 8.62
C GLU A 64 0.03 -6.94 7.82
N PHE A 65 0.26 -5.85 7.09
CA PHE A 65 1.41 -5.60 6.23
C PHE A 65 2.09 -4.27 6.56
N ASN A 66 3.33 -4.12 6.11
CA ASN A 66 4.06 -2.86 6.26
C ASN A 66 3.49 -1.80 5.31
N ILE A 67 2.78 -0.83 5.90
CA ILE A 67 2.15 0.31 5.21
C ILE A 67 3.06 1.54 5.13
N GLY A 68 4.27 1.46 5.68
CA GLY A 68 5.22 2.56 5.72
C GLY A 68 5.03 3.46 6.94
N ALA A 69 5.92 4.44 7.07
CA ALA A 69 5.97 5.32 8.24
C ALA A 69 4.88 6.40 8.21
N ALA A 70 4.60 7.01 7.05
CA ALA A 70 3.56 8.05 6.94
C ALA A 70 2.16 7.52 7.28
N ALA A 71 1.72 6.46 6.59
CA ALA A 71 0.44 5.82 6.84
C ALA A 71 0.36 5.28 8.27
N GLY A 72 1.46 4.72 8.78
CA GLY A 72 1.51 4.25 10.15
C GLY A 72 1.34 5.35 11.20
N ARG A 73 2.03 6.48 11.03
CA ARG A 73 1.88 7.66 11.90
C ARG A 73 0.46 8.22 11.81
N ASN A 74 -0.16 8.20 10.63
CA ASN A 74 -1.55 8.62 10.45
C ASN A 74 -2.55 7.70 11.18
N LEU A 75 -2.35 6.38 11.18
CA LEU A 75 -3.19 5.47 11.97
C LEU A 75 -3.07 5.74 13.47
N GLY A 76 -1.85 5.93 13.98
CA GLY A 76 -1.64 6.31 15.37
C GLY A 76 -2.25 7.66 15.72
N LEU A 77 -2.16 8.64 14.82
CA LEU A 77 -2.74 9.97 14.98
C LEU A 77 -4.28 9.94 15.09
N LYS A 78 -4.96 9.05 14.36
CA LYS A 78 -6.44 8.90 14.43
C LYS A 78 -6.90 8.54 15.84
N GLU A 79 -6.10 7.75 16.55
CA GLU A 79 -6.41 7.30 17.90
C GLU A 79 -5.92 8.26 19.00
N ALA A 80 -5.19 9.32 18.64
CA ALA A 80 -4.54 10.23 19.56
C ALA A 80 -5.46 11.33 20.09
N LYS A 81 -5.61 11.39 21.41
CA LYS A 81 -6.50 12.31 22.14
C LYS A 81 -5.78 13.56 22.64
N GLY A 82 -4.46 13.50 22.78
CA GLY A 82 -3.59 14.57 23.26
C GLY A 82 -3.72 15.88 22.49
N GLU A 83 -3.41 16.96 23.20
CA GLU A 83 -3.26 18.32 22.64
C GLU A 83 -1.90 18.47 21.93
N TYR A 84 -0.92 17.68 22.37
CA TYR A 84 0.36 17.51 21.71
C TYR A 84 0.52 16.07 21.25
N ILE A 85 1.05 15.90 20.04
CA ILE A 85 1.33 14.59 19.46
C ILE A 85 2.84 14.43 19.36
N LEU A 86 3.41 13.47 20.07
CA LEU A 86 4.83 13.16 20.02
C LEU A 86 5.05 11.91 19.18
N PHE A 87 5.63 12.08 18.00
CA PHE A 87 6.09 10.94 17.20
C PHE A 87 7.50 10.56 17.64
N THR A 88 7.75 9.25 17.69
CA THR A 88 9.05 8.68 18.02
C THR A 88 9.26 7.42 17.21
N ASP A 89 10.47 7.26 16.69
CA ASP A 89 10.91 6.00 16.11
C ASP A 89 11.11 4.96 17.23
N ASP A 90 10.92 3.68 16.90
CA ASP A 90 10.91 2.57 17.86
C ASP A 90 12.30 2.19 18.40
N ASP A 91 13.36 2.73 17.81
CA ASP A 91 14.76 2.60 18.21
C ASP A 91 15.34 3.87 18.84
N ALA A 92 14.47 4.81 19.23
CA ALA A 92 14.80 5.93 20.10
C ALA A 92 14.29 5.71 21.53
N TYR A 93 15.05 6.15 22.53
CA TYR A 93 14.58 6.24 23.92
C TYR A 93 14.76 7.64 24.49
N ALA A 94 13.78 8.09 25.27
CA ALA A 94 13.67 9.45 25.78
C ALA A 94 14.43 9.65 27.10
N ASP A 95 14.99 10.85 27.29
CA ASP A 95 15.36 11.32 28.64
C ASP A 95 14.11 11.52 29.51
N LYS A 96 14.24 11.30 30.82
CA LYS A 96 13.13 11.42 31.77
C LYS A 96 12.39 12.77 31.67
N ASN A 97 13.12 13.86 31.43
CA ASN A 97 12.58 15.22 31.38
C ASN A 97 12.30 15.70 29.95
N MET A 98 12.48 14.84 28.93
CA MET A 98 12.37 15.24 27.53
C MET A 98 10.99 15.81 27.21
N VAL A 99 9.93 15.08 27.53
CA VAL A 99 8.54 15.48 27.21
C VAL A 99 8.18 16.80 27.88
N GLU A 100 8.48 16.93 29.18
CA GLU A 100 8.23 18.15 29.95
C GLU A 100 8.92 19.37 29.33
N ASN A 101 10.19 19.22 28.94
CA ASN A 101 10.94 20.28 28.28
C ASN A 101 10.34 20.65 26.91
N LEU A 102 9.82 19.69 26.14
CA LEU A 102 9.17 19.96 24.85
C LEU A 102 7.84 20.70 25.04
N VAL A 103 7.01 20.29 25.99
CA VAL A 103 5.74 20.96 26.32
C VAL A 103 5.99 22.41 26.74
N ALA A 104 7.00 22.65 27.59
CA ALA A 104 7.35 24.00 28.05
C ALA A 104 7.75 24.96 26.91
N VAL A 105 8.24 24.45 25.77
CA VAL A 105 8.54 25.29 24.61
C VAL A 105 7.26 25.81 23.96
N PHE A 106 6.22 24.98 23.81
CA PHE A 106 4.95 25.39 23.23
C PHE A 106 4.24 26.45 24.07
N GLU A 107 4.29 26.32 25.39
CA GLU A 107 3.68 27.29 26.31
C GLU A 107 4.33 28.67 26.23
N LYS A 108 5.65 28.72 26.01
CA LYS A 108 6.42 29.97 25.90
C LYS A 108 6.46 30.56 24.49
N ASN A 109 6.16 29.75 23.47
CA ASN A 109 6.30 30.15 22.07
C ASN A 109 5.03 29.79 21.28
N PRO A 110 4.03 30.69 21.24
CA PRO A 110 2.74 30.41 20.56
C PRO A 110 2.85 30.06 19.07
N LYS A 111 3.92 30.52 18.39
CA LYS A 111 4.20 30.20 16.98
C LYS A 111 4.86 28.83 16.77
N ALA A 112 5.28 28.13 17.83
CA ALA A 112 5.85 26.80 17.71
C ALA A 112 4.78 25.80 17.23
N GLY A 113 5.01 25.20 16.06
CA GLY A 113 4.20 24.10 15.54
C GLY A 113 4.83 22.74 15.82
N ILE A 114 6.16 22.65 15.74
CA ILE A 114 6.93 21.43 16.01
C ILE A 114 8.13 21.76 16.89
N VAL A 115 8.42 20.88 17.86
CA VAL A 115 9.63 20.94 18.68
C VAL A 115 10.24 19.55 18.74
N GLN A 116 11.53 19.44 18.45
CA GLN A 116 12.29 18.20 18.61
C GLN A 116 13.37 18.32 19.70
N PRO A 117 13.77 17.20 20.32
CA PRO A 117 14.92 17.15 21.22
C PRO A 117 16.24 17.25 20.45
N LEU A 118 17.32 17.37 21.21
CA LEU A 118 18.67 17.07 20.75
C LEU A 118 18.86 15.54 20.71
N VAL A 119 19.36 15.03 19.58
CA VAL A 119 19.45 13.60 19.31
C VAL A 119 20.90 13.15 19.48
N TYR A 120 21.12 12.20 20.39
CA TYR A 120 22.41 11.58 20.65
C TYR A 120 22.46 10.19 20.04
N ASP A 121 23.68 9.74 19.73
CA ASP A 121 23.92 8.35 19.34
C ASP A 121 23.72 7.44 20.56
N ARG A 122 22.95 6.38 20.37
CA ARG A 122 22.63 5.40 21.42
C ARG A 122 23.85 4.67 21.98
N GLU A 123 24.87 4.45 21.16
CA GLU A 123 26.06 3.68 21.48
C GLU A 123 27.15 4.59 22.04
N ASN A 124 27.37 5.73 21.38
CA ASN A 124 28.26 6.78 21.87
C ASN A 124 27.45 7.98 22.37
N LYS A 125 27.03 7.92 23.63
CA LYS A 125 26.14 8.91 24.26
C LYS A 125 26.69 10.35 24.32
N GLN A 126 27.98 10.56 24.02
CA GLN A 126 28.58 11.91 23.94
C GLN A 126 28.52 12.50 22.52
N MET A 127 28.18 11.68 21.53
CA MET A 127 28.12 12.08 20.12
C MET A 127 26.69 12.41 19.74
N LEU A 128 26.54 13.50 19.00
CA LEU A 128 25.29 13.92 18.43
C LEU A 128 25.02 13.16 17.13
N GLN A 129 23.75 12.78 16.97
CA GLN A 129 23.20 12.27 15.72
C GLN A 129 22.38 13.35 15.00
N GLY A 130 21.89 14.38 15.71
CA GLY A 130 21.20 15.49 15.10
C GLY A 130 20.79 16.61 16.07
N ALA A 131 20.88 17.85 15.61
CA ALA A 131 20.51 19.07 16.32
C ALA A 131 19.58 19.99 15.49
N GLY A 132 18.77 19.36 14.63
CA GLY A 132 18.01 20.03 13.58
C GLY A 132 18.40 19.54 12.20
N HIS A 133 17.47 19.63 11.27
CA HIS A 133 17.74 19.45 9.86
C HIS A 133 17.38 20.71 9.09
N ASP A 134 18.10 20.92 8.01
CA ASP A 134 17.82 21.92 7.00
C ASP A 134 17.76 21.27 5.63
N ILE A 135 17.16 21.99 4.69
CA ILE A 135 16.97 21.52 3.33
C ILE A 135 17.19 22.63 2.32
N ASN A 136 17.91 22.30 1.25
CA ASN A 136 18.12 23.20 0.13
C ASN A 136 17.13 22.85 -0.99
N LEU A 137 16.14 23.72 -1.17
CA LEU A 137 15.06 23.55 -2.16
C LEU A 137 15.52 23.78 -3.62
N THR A 138 16.80 23.93 -3.89
CA THR A 138 17.38 23.88 -5.24
C THR A 138 17.97 22.50 -5.53
N THR A 139 18.68 21.93 -4.56
CA THR A 139 19.41 20.65 -4.70
C THR A 139 18.63 19.44 -4.18
N GLY A 140 17.57 19.68 -3.40
CA GLY A 140 16.85 18.65 -2.66
C GLY A 140 17.73 17.92 -1.64
N ARG A 141 18.86 18.50 -1.23
CA ARG A 141 19.73 17.93 -0.21
C ARG A 141 19.24 18.33 1.17
N ILE A 142 19.08 17.33 2.02
CA ILE A 142 18.82 17.47 3.45
C ILE A 142 20.15 17.32 4.17
N TRP A 143 20.47 18.24 5.09
CA TRP A 143 21.59 18.08 6.01
C TRP A 143 21.12 18.16 7.44
N ALA A 144 21.78 17.38 8.29
CA ALA A 144 21.56 17.36 9.72
C ALA A 144 22.67 18.15 10.41
N ALA A 145 22.30 19.10 11.25
CA ALA A 145 23.24 19.78 12.12
C ALA A 145 23.74 18.80 13.19
N GLY A 146 25.04 18.83 13.49
CA GLY A 146 25.60 18.08 14.61
C GLY A 146 25.75 16.57 14.39
N VAL A 147 25.79 16.07 13.16
CA VAL A 147 26.04 14.63 12.93
C VAL A 147 27.49 14.26 13.25
N LYS A 148 27.68 13.21 14.07
CA LYS A 148 29.00 12.65 14.42
C LYS A 148 29.96 13.70 15.01
N VAL A 149 29.43 14.67 15.74
CA VAL A 149 30.23 15.62 16.54
C VAL A 149 29.94 15.45 18.02
N LYS A 150 30.94 15.68 18.86
CA LYS A 150 30.77 15.66 20.31
C LYS A 150 29.92 16.86 20.75
N ASP A 151 29.00 16.65 21.69
CA ASP A 151 28.27 17.74 22.32
C ASP A 151 29.18 18.46 23.33
N ILE A 152 29.56 19.69 22.99
CA ILE A 152 30.31 20.62 23.85
C ILE A 152 29.46 21.84 24.21
N GLY A 153 28.13 21.77 24.00
CA GLY A 153 27.19 22.87 24.24
C GLY A 153 27.00 23.81 23.04
N GLN A 154 27.53 23.48 21.86
CA GLN A 154 27.44 24.27 20.63
C GLN A 154 26.00 24.41 20.09
N TYR A 155 25.08 23.59 20.58
CA TYR A 155 23.66 23.62 20.23
C TYR A 155 22.75 24.00 21.40
N ASN A 156 23.29 24.62 22.45
CA ASN A 156 22.52 25.00 23.64
C ASN A 156 21.38 25.99 23.34
N GLY A 157 20.25 25.81 24.02
CA GLY A 157 19.09 26.70 23.94
C GLY A 157 18.01 26.22 22.98
N LEU A 158 17.14 27.14 22.60
CA LEU A 158 16.07 26.94 21.63
C LEU A 158 16.51 27.49 20.27
N ARG A 159 16.57 26.62 19.26
CA ARG A 159 17.03 26.95 17.91
C ARG A 159 15.93 26.71 16.90
N GLU A 160 15.68 27.67 16.01
CA GLU A 160 14.80 27.44 14.86
C GLU A 160 15.49 26.49 13.86
N VAL A 161 14.73 25.56 13.29
CA VAL A 161 15.19 24.57 12.31
C VAL A 161 14.15 24.45 11.19
N LEU A 162 14.51 23.88 10.04
CA LEU A 162 13.54 23.70 8.94
C LEU A 162 12.88 22.33 8.93
N MET A 163 13.50 21.34 9.56
CA MET A 163 13.03 19.97 9.60
C MET A 163 13.35 19.29 10.93
N CYS A 164 12.45 18.39 11.33
CA CYS A 164 12.63 17.51 12.47
C CYS A 164 12.71 16.05 12.03
N GLY A 165 13.34 15.19 12.85
CA GLY A 165 13.46 13.75 12.56
C GLY A 165 13.60 12.93 13.84
N CYS A 166 13.44 11.61 13.72
CA CYS A 166 13.41 10.53 14.75
C CYS A 166 12.48 10.71 15.96
N VAL A 167 12.45 11.88 16.61
CA VAL A 167 11.54 12.24 17.71
C VAL A 167 11.13 13.68 17.55
N TRP A 168 9.83 13.97 17.53
CA TRP A 168 9.33 15.35 17.48
C TRP A 168 7.92 15.45 18.04
N MET A 169 7.65 16.55 18.73
CA MET A 169 6.34 16.89 19.25
C MET A 169 5.68 17.93 18.36
N VAL A 170 4.40 17.74 18.07
CA VAL A 170 3.60 18.59 17.18
C VAL A 170 2.36 19.08 17.94
N LYS A 171 2.06 20.37 17.83
CA LYS A 171 0.81 20.94 18.35
C LYS A 171 -0.39 20.46 17.50
N LYS A 172 -1.47 19.98 18.12
CA LYS A 172 -2.64 19.43 17.40
C LYS A 172 -3.24 20.38 16.35
N GLU A 173 -3.12 21.69 16.59
CA GLU A 173 -3.53 22.75 15.66
C GLU A 173 -2.84 22.66 14.29
N VAL A 174 -1.60 22.18 14.23
CA VAL A 174 -0.85 22.03 12.97
C VAL A 174 -1.61 21.10 12.02
N PHE A 175 -2.08 19.94 12.50
CA PHE A 175 -2.84 19.00 11.67
C PHE A 175 -4.16 19.57 11.18
N LYS A 176 -4.83 20.42 11.98
CA LYS A 176 -6.04 21.12 11.55
C LYS A 176 -5.76 22.05 10.37
N LYS A 177 -4.56 22.64 10.32
CA LYS A 177 -4.18 23.62 9.28
C LYS A 177 -3.60 22.98 8.02
N ILE A 178 -2.79 21.93 8.16
CA ILE A 178 -2.03 21.35 7.03
C ILE A 178 -2.44 19.93 6.65
N GLY A 179 -3.34 19.30 7.41
CA GLY A 179 -3.69 17.90 7.29
C GLY A 179 -2.64 16.95 7.87
N ASN A 180 -2.77 15.68 7.51
CA ASN A 180 -1.96 14.57 8.04
C ASN A 180 -0.62 14.42 7.29
N TYR A 181 0.12 13.34 7.56
CA TYR A 181 1.25 12.95 6.71
C TYR A 181 0.74 12.54 5.34
N ASP A 182 1.53 12.86 4.31
CA ASP A 182 1.22 12.49 2.95
C ASP A 182 1.68 11.04 2.70
N GLU A 183 0.70 10.14 2.54
CA GLU A 183 0.92 8.70 2.45
C GLU A 183 1.59 8.26 1.13
N ASP A 184 1.73 9.16 0.15
CA ASP A 184 2.59 8.89 -1.01
C ASP A 184 4.04 8.65 -0.61
N TYR A 185 4.46 9.18 0.54
CA TYR A 185 5.76 8.94 1.16
C TYR A 185 5.70 7.73 2.09
N PHE A 186 6.07 6.56 1.57
CA PHE A 186 6.19 5.37 2.41
C PHE A 186 7.29 5.52 3.49
N ILE A 187 8.53 5.80 3.07
CA ILE A 187 9.71 6.27 3.83
C ILE A 187 10.86 6.42 2.81
N PRO A 188 11.82 7.36 2.90
CA PRO A 188 11.84 8.57 3.73
C PRO A 188 11.13 9.76 3.03
N TYR A 189 11.31 10.99 3.54
CA TYR A 189 10.76 12.30 3.10
C TYR A 189 9.37 12.67 3.65
N GLU A 190 8.68 11.77 4.33
CA GLU A 190 7.39 12.07 4.94
C GLU A 190 7.51 13.14 6.05
N ASP A 191 8.59 13.08 6.81
CA ASP A 191 8.96 14.06 7.84
C ASP A 191 9.34 15.43 7.26
N SER A 192 10.04 15.39 6.13
CA SER A 192 10.53 16.54 5.38
C SER A 192 9.36 17.31 4.76
N ASP A 193 8.46 16.58 4.11
CA ASP A 193 7.22 17.11 3.55
C ASP A 193 6.35 17.75 4.64
N PHE A 194 6.12 17.03 5.75
CA PHE A 194 5.33 17.53 6.86
C PHE A 194 5.93 18.78 7.49
N SER A 195 7.25 18.82 7.67
CA SER A 195 7.97 19.97 8.24
C SER A 195 7.84 21.21 7.35
N ILE A 196 8.05 21.08 6.04
CA ILE A 196 7.94 22.20 5.10
C ILE A 196 6.50 22.69 4.96
N ARG A 197 5.51 21.78 4.94
CA ARG A 197 4.09 22.19 4.98
C ARG A 197 3.76 22.96 6.26
N THR A 198 4.28 22.51 7.39
CA THR A 198 4.11 23.21 8.69
C THR A 198 4.70 24.62 8.65
N ALA A 199 5.93 24.76 8.16
CA ALA A 199 6.59 26.05 8.00
C ALA A 199 5.84 26.99 7.04
N LYS A 200 5.40 26.48 5.88
CA LYS A 200 4.60 27.24 4.89
C LYS A 200 3.25 27.70 5.45
N ALA A 201 2.71 27.00 6.43
CA ALA A 201 1.49 27.40 7.13
C ALA A 201 1.71 28.46 8.22
N GLY A 202 2.93 28.98 8.36
CA GLY A 202 3.29 30.07 9.28
C GLY A 202 3.71 29.63 10.67
N PHE A 203 3.81 28.32 10.92
CA PHE A 203 4.36 27.80 12.17
C PHE A 203 5.89 27.76 12.14
N LYS A 204 6.50 27.81 13.32
CA LYS A 204 7.95 27.65 13.52
C LYS A 204 8.27 26.26 14.02
N LEU A 205 9.41 25.73 13.60
CA LEU A 205 9.93 24.45 14.06
C LEU A 205 11.19 24.71 14.88
N TYR A 206 11.33 24.03 16.01
CA TYR A 206 12.45 24.24 16.92
C TYR A 206 13.15 22.95 17.31
N CYS A 207 14.45 23.05 17.58
CA CYS A 207 15.22 22.06 18.34
C CYS A 207 15.56 22.66 19.71
N TYR A 208 15.30 21.91 20.78
CA TYR A 208 15.54 22.37 22.15
C TYR A 208 16.53 21.48 22.88
N SER A 209 17.68 22.04 23.27
CA SER A 209 18.82 21.28 23.78
C SER A 209 18.62 20.64 25.16
N ARG A 210 17.65 21.13 25.94
CA ARG A 210 17.31 20.54 27.24
C ARG A 210 16.44 19.29 27.11
N ALA A 211 15.73 19.14 25.99
CA ALA A 211 15.06 17.90 25.66
C ALA A 211 16.08 16.98 24.95
N LYS A 212 16.26 15.75 25.44
CA LYS A 212 17.28 14.82 24.94
C LYS A 212 16.68 13.46 24.61
N THR A 213 17.14 12.87 23.52
CA THR A 213 16.81 11.49 23.13
C THR A 213 18.05 10.79 22.62
N TRP A 214 18.07 9.47 22.71
CA TRP A 214 19.13 8.63 22.15
C TRP A 214 18.52 7.71 21.11
N HIS A 215 19.04 7.78 19.89
CA HIS A 215 18.53 7.03 18.77
C HIS A 215 19.63 6.11 18.22
N ARG A 216 19.21 4.95 17.71
CA ARG A 216 20.14 3.98 17.14
C ARG A 216 20.79 4.56 15.89
N GLY A 217 22.12 4.67 15.91
CA GLY A 217 22.91 5.08 14.75
C GLY A 217 22.69 4.12 13.56
N PHE A 218 22.95 4.61 12.34
CA PHE A 218 23.10 3.74 11.18
C PHE A 218 24.34 2.86 11.41
N LYS A 219 24.14 1.66 11.97
CA LYS A 219 25.15 0.59 11.96
C LYS A 219 24.86 -0.29 10.76
N SER A 220 25.48 0.01 9.63
CA SER A 220 25.52 -0.94 8.54
C SER A 220 26.88 -1.65 8.53
N THR A 221 26.98 -2.78 9.23
CA THR A 221 28.20 -3.58 9.28
C THR A 221 28.53 -4.28 7.94
N PHE A 222 27.68 -4.13 6.91
CA PHE A 222 27.81 -4.84 5.62
C PHE A 222 27.51 -3.99 4.38
N VAL A 223 27.56 -2.66 4.47
CA VAL A 223 27.32 -1.80 3.28
C VAL A 223 28.54 -0.97 2.97
N HIS A 224 28.87 -0.91 1.67
CA HIS A 224 29.96 -0.11 1.14
C HIS A 224 29.83 1.37 1.61
N PRO A 225 30.87 2.01 2.19
CA PRO A 225 30.75 3.32 2.82
C PRO A 225 30.15 4.42 1.93
N ARG A 226 30.44 4.39 0.62
CA ARG A 226 29.87 5.34 -0.33
C ARG A 226 28.35 5.14 -0.57
N ILE A 227 27.85 3.90 -0.47
CA ILE A 227 26.41 3.59 -0.58
C ILE A 227 25.67 4.02 0.68
N GLU A 228 26.31 3.87 1.84
CA GLU A 228 25.81 4.38 3.11
C GLU A 228 25.77 5.92 3.11
N TRP A 229 26.80 6.58 2.59
CA TRP A 229 26.83 8.04 2.43
C TRP A 229 25.68 8.57 1.57
N LEU A 230 25.31 7.84 0.51
CA LEU A 230 24.15 8.15 -0.32
C LEU A 230 22.81 7.85 0.36
N GLY A 231 22.82 7.13 1.49
CA GLY A 231 21.62 6.74 2.22
C GLY A 231 20.75 5.73 1.48
N ILE A 232 21.31 4.96 0.54
CA ILE A 232 20.59 3.98 -0.32
C ILE A 232 21.02 2.54 -0.01
N THR A 233 21.09 2.20 1.27
CA THR A 233 21.71 0.96 1.78
C THR A 233 21.03 -0.35 1.34
N SER A 234 19.78 -0.31 0.88
CA SER A 234 19.06 -1.44 0.29
C SER A 234 18.40 -1.06 -1.04
N PRO A 235 18.07 -2.02 -1.92
CA PRO A 235 17.38 -1.76 -3.19
C PRO A 235 16.04 -1.02 -2.99
N GLU A 236 15.24 -1.40 -2.00
CA GLU A 236 13.97 -0.74 -1.68
C GLU A 236 14.20 0.69 -1.21
N ARG A 237 15.22 0.91 -0.37
CA ARG A 237 15.58 2.25 0.09
C ARG A 237 16.08 3.11 -1.07
N ALA A 238 16.86 2.55 -1.99
CA ALA A 238 17.34 3.24 -3.19
C ALA A 238 16.19 3.71 -4.08
N TYR A 239 15.23 2.81 -4.36
CA TYR A 239 14.01 3.15 -5.09
C TYR A 239 13.25 4.30 -4.42
N ARG A 240 13.02 4.20 -3.10
CA ARG A 240 12.22 5.17 -2.36
C ARG A 240 12.91 6.52 -2.24
N VAL A 241 14.21 6.56 -1.92
CA VAL A 241 14.98 7.81 -1.84
C VAL A 241 14.96 8.53 -3.19
N ALA A 242 15.22 7.80 -4.28
CA ALA A 242 15.18 8.37 -5.62
C ALA A 242 13.78 8.91 -5.97
N ARG A 243 12.75 8.08 -5.85
CA ARG A 243 11.35 8.45 -6.12
C ARG A 243 10.91 9.65 -5.29
N ASN A 244 11.06 9.55 -3.98
CA ASN A 244 10.49 10.51 -3.04
C ASN A 244 11.20 11.87 -3.13
N LYS A 245 12.49 11.89 -3.48
CA LYS A 245 13.21 13.14 -3.77
C LYS A 245 12.57 13.89 -4.94
N MET A 246 12.23 13.20 -6.03
CA MET A 246 11.56 13.84 -7.18
C MET A 246 10.20 14.41 -6.79
N ILE A 247 9.41 13.63 -6.05
CA ILE A 247 8.09 14.04 -5.55
C ILE A 247 8.24 15.28 -4.66
N PHE A 248 9.16 15.23 -3.69
CA PHE A 248 9.43 16.32 -2.77
C PHE A 248 9.83 17.60 -3.48
N MET A 249 10.76 17.52 -4.43
CA MET A 249 11.20 18.68 -5.20
C MET A 249 10.05 19.26 -6.01
N ARG A 250 9.22 18.43 -6.64
CA ARG A 250 8.04 18.92 -7.35
C ARG A 250 7.03 19.60 -6.43
N LYS A 251 6.80 19.07 -5.23
CA LYS A 251 5.83 19.58 -4.25
C LYS A 251 6.28 20.91 -3.63
N HIS A 252 7.58 21.06 -3.38
CA HIS A 252 8.06 22.12 -2.49
C HIS A 252 9.03 23.12 -3.07
N SER A 253 9.77 22.75 -4.12
CA SER A 253 10.72 23.64 -4.76
C SER A 253 10.00 24.74 -5.55
N PRO A 254 10.42 26.01 -5.44
CA PRO A 254 9.96 27.06 -6.34
C PRO A 254 10.16 26.68 -7.81
N LEU A 255 9.28 27.13 -8.72
CA LEU A 255 9.31 26.69 -10.12
C LEU A 255 10.69 26.81 -10.80
N PRO A 256 11.43 27.93 -10.69
CA PRO A 256 12.76 28.04 -11.29
C PRO A 256 13.75 27.00 -10.74
N ASN A 257 13.74 26.80 -9.41
CA ASN A 257 14.60 25.83 -8.74
C ASN A 257 14.21 24.39 -9.10
N SER A 258 12.91 24.12 -9.26
CA SER A 258 12.42 22.84 -9.73
C SER A 258 12.92 22.55 -11.15
N LEU A 259 12.86 23.52 -12.06
CA LEU A 259 13.39 23.32 -13.43
C LEU A 259 14.89 23.02 -13.43
N ILE A 260 15.68 23.80 -12.67
CA ILE A 260 17.12 23.53 -12.48
C ILE A 260 17.34 22.13 -11.91
N PHE A 261 16.54 21.74 -10.91
CA PHE A 261 16.65 20.42 -10.31
C PHE A 261 16.40 19.30 -11.32
N PHE A 262 15.28 19.34 -12.04
CA PHE A 262 14.88 18.26 -12.95
C PHE A 262 15.77 18.18 -14.20
N PHE A 263 16.20 19.31 -14.78
CA PHE A 263 16.94 19.33 -16.04
C PHE A 263 18.46 19.32 -15.88
N ILE A 264 18.99 19.74 -14.73
CA ILE A 264 20.45 19.86 -14.51
C ILE A 264 20.92 18.99 -13.35
N LEU A 265 20.37 19.18 -12.16
CA LEU A 265 20.91 18.54 -10.96
C LEU A 265 20.54 17.05 -10.85
N MET A 266 19.33 16.67 -11.28
CA MET A 266 18.88 15.28 -11.25
C MET A 266 19.71 14.41 -12.20
N PRO A 267 19.94 14.75 -13.49
CA PRO A 267 20.84 13.98 -14.35
C PRO A 267 22.25 13.88 -13.78
N ALA A 268 22.80 14.97 -13.25
CA ALA A 268 24.11 14.97 -12.60
C ALA A 268 24.16 14.05 -11.38
N TYR A 269 23.13 14.06 -10.51
CA TYR A 269 23.04 13.13 -9.40
C TYR A 269 22.90 11.69 -9.88
N ALA A 270 22.04 11.42 -10.87
CA ALA A 270 21.87 10.08 -11.43
C ALA A 270 23.20 9.53 -11.96
N PHE A 271 23.99 10.35 -12.67
CA PHE A 271 25.31 9.98 -13.16
C PHE A 271 26.28 9.65 -12.02
N VAL A 272 26.46 10.56 -11.05
CA VAL A 272 27.37 10.34 -9.91
C VAL A 272 26.97 9.15 -9.04
N HIS A 273 25.68 8.99 -8.76
CA HIS A 273 25.17 7.86 -7.97
C HIS A 273 25.38 6.55 -8.73
N SER A 274 25.18 6.54 -10.06
CA SER A 274 25.43 5.35 -10.89
C SER A 274 26.89 4.92 -10.82
N ILE A 275 27.84 5.86 -10.95
CA ILE A 275 29.28 5.56 -10.81
C ILE A 275 29.57 4.95 -9.43
N ILE A 276 29.03 5.55 -8.36
CA ILE A 276 29.22 5.04 -6.99
C ILE A 276 28.66 3.62 -6.84
N ILE A 277 27.43 3.39 -7.32
CA ILE A 277 26.74 2.09 -7.22
C ILE A 277 27.46 1.01 -8.05
N ILE A 278 27.88 1.33 -9.27
CA ILE A 278 28.64 0.43 -10.15
C ILE A 278 30.00 0.12 -9.53
N SER A 279 30.70 1.13 -8.98
CA SER A 279 31.98 0.93 -8.30
C SER A 279 31.87 0.01 -7.07
N ALA A 280 30.71 0.02 -6.41
CA ALA A 280 30.39 -0.88 -5.30
C ALA A 280 29.85 -2.25 -5.76
N ARG A 281 29.74 -2.50 -7.08
CA ARG A 281 29.19 -3.72 -7.70
C ARG A 281 27.78 -4.10 -7.24
N ARG A 282 26.95 -3.10 -6.88
CA ARG A 282 25.57 -3.28 -6.39
C ARG A 282 24.52 -3.03 -7.47
N PHE A 283 24.50 -3.87 -8.50
CA PHE A 283 23.57 -3.72 -9.64
C PHE A 283 22.09 -3.84 -9.25
N ASP A 284 21.79 -4.58 -8.17
CA ASP A 284 20.47 -4.65 -7.54
C ASP A 284 19.97 -3.27 -7.08
N ILE A 285 20.86 -2.47 -6.47
CA ILE A 285 20.59 -1.08 -6.06
C ILE A 285 20.44 -0.19 -7.30
N LEU A 286 21.30 -0.37 -8.32
CA LEU A 286 21.30 0.46 -9.53
C LEU A 286 19.94 0.41 -10.23
N LEU A 287 19.43 -0.81 -10.49
CA LEU A 287 18.15 -1.01 -11.13
C LEU A 287 17.01 -0.36 -10.34
N LYS A 288 16.94 -0.60 -9.02
CA LYS A 288 15.89 -0.03 -8.17
C LYS A 288 15.99 1.49 -8.05
N TYR A 289 17.19 2.05 -8.01
CA TYR A 289 17.41 3.49 -8.02
C TYR A 289 16.83 4.14 -9.29
N PHE A 290 17.11 3.59 -10.47
CA PHE A 290 16.56 4.10 -11.74
C PHE A 290 15.04 3.95 -11.84
N LEU A 291 14.49 2.81 -11.41
CA LEU A 291 13.03 2.64 -11.31
C LEU A 291 12.40 3.68 -10.38
N GLY A 292 13.10 4.05 -9.30
CA GLY A 292 12.71 5.12 -8.40
C GLY A 292 12.70 6.48 -9.09
N LEU A 293 13.76 6.82 -9.84
CA LEU A 293 13.83 8.06 -10.62
C LEU A 293 12.68 8.15 -11.65
N ILE A 294 12.45 7.09 -12.42
CA ILE A 294 11.36 7.04 -13.41
C ILE A 294 10.01 7.23 -12.74
N SER A 295 9.73 6.45 -11.69
CA SER A 295 8.48 6.55 -10.94
C SER A 295 8.26 7.95 -10.34
N GLY A 296 9.31 8.54 -9.76
CA GLY A 296 9.27 9.87 -9.19
C GLY A 296 9.05 10.97 -10.23
N THR A 297 9.67 10.85 -11.40
CA THR A 297 9.50 11.80 -12.52
C THR A 297 8.10 11.71 -13.13
N ILE A 298 7.58 10.50 -13.37
CA ILE A 298 6.19 10.29 -13.80
C ILE A 298 5.23 10.93 -12.80
N TYR A 299 5.44 10.68 -11.50
CA TYR A 299 4.65 11.33 -10.46
C TYR A 299 4.78 12.86 -10.54
N ALA A 300 5.99 13.41 -10.66
CA ALA A 300 6.21 14.85 -10.67
C ALA A 300 5.53 15.57 -11.84
N ILE A 301 5.51 14.94 -13.02
CA ILE A 301 4.81 15.45 -14.22
C ILE A 301 3.30 15.39 -14.01
N THR A 302 2.80 14.32 -13.40
CA THR A 302 1.36 14.10 -13.16
C THR A 302 0.83 14.79 -11.89
N TYR A 303 1.70 15.29 -11.01
CA TYR A 303 1.32 15.89 -9.72
C TYR A 303 0.35 17.10 -9.80
N PRO A 304 0.54 18.11 -10.68
CA PRO A 304 -0.44 19.19 -10.80
C PRO A 304 -1.79 18.71 -11.37
N LEU A 305 -1.78 17.60 -12.11
CA LEU A 305 -2.97 16.97 -12.69
C LEU A 305 -3.74 16.17 -11.61
N ASN A 306 -3.04 15.48 -10.70
CA ASN A 306 -3.64 14.54 -9.75
C ASN A 306 -4.57 15.15 -8.69
N LYS A 307 -4.34 16.37 -8.17
CA LYS A 307 -5.25 16.91 -7.12
C LYS A 307 -6.59 17.41 -7.65
N LYS A 308 -6.64 17.97 -8.86
CA LYS A 308 -7.89 18.32 -9.55
C LYS A 308 -8.54 17.08 -10.17
N ILE A 309 -7.74 16.23 -10.79
CA ILE A 309 -8.24 15.03 -11.48
C ILE A 309 -8.67 13.95 -10.51
N ILE A 310 -8.16 13.77 -9.29
CA ILE A 310 -8.71 12.72 -8.40
C ILE A 310 -10.20 13.00 -8.07
N GLN A 311 -10.56 14.26 -7.87
CA GLN A 311 -11.95 14.67 -7.65
C GLN A 311 -12.77 14.58 -8.93
N THR A 312 -12.22 15.04 -10.06
CA THR A 312 -12.86 14.92 -11.39
C THR A 312 -12.89 13.49 -11.91
N TYR A 313 -11.99 12.60 -11.49
CA TYR A 313 -11.86 11.19 -11.90
C TYR A 313 -12.83 10.36 -11.09
N GLN A 314 -13.10 10.66 -9.82
CA GLN A 314 -14.23 10.01 -9.16
C GLN A 314 -15.57 10.31 -9.87
N ASP A 315 -15.71 11.50 -10.45
CA ASP A 315 -16.86 11.89 -11.28
C ASP A 315 -16.78 11.38 -12.74
N PHE A 316 -15.57 11.22 -13.29
CA PHE A 316 -15.32 10.76 -14.66
C PHE A 316 -15.27 9.23 -14.75
N ASP A 317 -14.79 8.50 -13.74
CA ASP A 317 -14.82 7.03 -13.61
C ASP A 317 -16.28 6.56 -13.61
N LYS A 318 -17.16 7.24 -12.86
CA LYS A 318 -18.62 7.04 -12.93
C LYS A 318 -19.23 7.28 -14.31
N LYS A 319 -18.73 8.26 -15.08
CA LYS A 319 -19.20 8.54 -16.45
C LYS A 319 -18.58 7.60 -17.50
N LEU A 320 -17.38 7.10 -17.25
CA LEU A 320 -16.67 6.15 -18.12
C LEU A 320 -17.04 4.70 -17.83
N GLU A 321 -17.72 4.41 -16.73
CA GLU A 321 -18.19 3.06 -16.37
C GLU A 321 -18.88 2.41 -17.58
N GLY A 322 -19.82 3.10 -18.23
CA GLY A 322 -20.49 2.57 -19.43
C GLY A 322 -19.56 2.29 -20.62
N PHE A 323 -18.52 3.10 -20.83
CA PHE A 323 -17.54 2.90 -21.91
C PHE A 323 -16.51 1.81 -21.55
N LYS A 324 -16.09 1.72 -20.29
CA LYS A 324 -15.28 0.62 -19.76
C LYS A 324 -16.02 -0.70 -19.85
N MET A 325 -17.31 -0.73 -19.53
CA MET A 325 -18.15 -1.91 -19.66
C MET A 325 -18.35 -2.30 -21.13
N LEU A 326 -18.47 -1.34 -22.05
CA LEU A 326 -18.50 -1.60 -23.49
C LEU A 326 -17.19 -2.24 -23.98
N LEU A 327 -16.05 -1.69 -23.54
CA LEU A 327 -14.71 -2.21 -23.85
C LEU A 327 -14.49 -3.60 -23.25
N LEU A 328 -14.83 -3.81 -21.98
CA LEU A 328 -14.74 -5.10 -21.30
C LEU A 328 -15.63 -6.15 -21.97
N ALA A 329 -16.86 -5.80 -22.33
CA ALA A 329 -17.75 -6.67 -23.11
C ALA A 329 -17.20 -7.00 -24.50
N TRP A 330 -16.29 -6.18 -25.05
CA TRP A 330 -15.60 -6.46 -26.31
C TRP A 330 -14.33 -7.30 -26.14
N THR A 331 -13.75 -7.39 -24.94
CA THR A 331 -12.42 -7.97 -24.72
C THR A 331 -12.43 -9.22 -23.84
N ASP A 332 -13.49 -9.44 -23.05
CA ASP A 332 -13.61 -10.62 -22.19
C ASP A 332 -14.00 -11.86 -23.01
N PRO A 333 -13.26 -12.98 -22.94
CA PRO A 333 -13.57 -14.16 -23.73
C PRO A 333 -14.95 -14.76 -23.44
N ILE A 334 -15.51 -14.54 -22.23
CA ILE A 334 -16.86 -15.01 -21.86
C ILE A 334 -17.89 -14.43 -22.81
N THR A 335 -17.80 -13.15 -23.20
CA THR A 335 -18.81 -12.51 -24.06
C THR A 335 -18.73 -12.95 -25.52
N TRP A 336 -17.59 -13.52 -25.94
CA TRP A 336 -17.40 -14.03 -27.30
C TRP A 336 -17.94 -15.43 -27.49
N ILE A 337 -17.91 -16.24 -26.43
CA ILE A 337 -18.38 -17.63 -26.43
C ILE A 337 -19.84 -17.75 -26.00
N LEU A 338 -20.41 -16.68 -25.42
CA LEU A 338 -21.75 -16.67 -24.86
C LEU A 338 -22.82 -16.98 -25.91
N ASN A 339 -23.69 -17.95 -25.62
CA ASN A 339 -24.85 -18.23 -26.46
C ASN A 339 -25.85 -17.04 -26.40
N PRO A 340 -26.19 -16.39 -27.54
CA PRO A 340 -27.05 -15.21 -27.54
C PRO A 340 -28.49 -15.48 -27.07
N ASN A 341 -28.91 -16.75 -27.02
CA ASN A 341 -30.25 -17.17 -26.61
C ASN A 341 -30.36 -17.48 -25.10
N ILE A 342 -29.33 -17.19 -24.31
CA ILE A 342 -29.36 -17.32 -22.85
C ILE A 342 -30.33 -16.29 -22.26
N GLN A 343 -31.28 -16.74 -21.44
CA GLN A 343 -32.23 -15.89 -20.73
C GLN A 343 -32.17 -16.09 -19.21
N THR A 344 -31.65 -17.23 -18.75
CA THR A 344 -31.56 -17.61 -17.34
C THR A 344 -30.12 -18.01 -16.98
N VAL A 345 -29.57 -17.44 -15.89
CA VAL A 345 -28.15 -17.63 -15.49
C VAL A 345 -28.05 -18.07 -14.03
N LEU A 346 -27.25 -19.10 -13.77
CA LEU A 346 -26.79 -19.50 -12.45
C LEU A 346 -25.29 -19.19 -12.33
N ASP A 347 -24.92 -18.34 -11.38
CA ASP A 347 -23.53 -17.94 -11.12
C ASP A 347 -23.08 -18.53 -9.77
N LEU A 348 -22.24 -19.57 -9.83
CA LEU A 348 -21.73 -20.31 -8.68
C LEU A 348 -20.41 -19.70 -8.20
N GLY A 349 -20.33 -19.35 -6.93
CA GLY A 349 -19.20 -18.57 -6.40
C GLY A 349 -19.21 -17.16 -6.96
N CYS A 350 -20.38 -16.51 -7.00
CA CYS A 350 -20.54 -15.24 -7.71
C CYS A 350 -19.65 -14.11 -7.17
N GLY A 351 -19.17 -14.24 -5.92
CA GLY A 351 -18.40 -13.21 -5.24
C GLY A 351 -19.13 -11.87 -5.27
N GLN A 352 -18.41 -10.81 -5.59
CA GLN A 352 -18.98 -9.46 -5.78
C GLN A 352 -19.74 -9.29 -7.11
N GLY A 353 -19.76 -10.31 -7.98
CA GLY A 353 -20.63 -10.35 -9.15
C GLY A 353 -20.06 -9.82 -10.47
N LYS A 354 -18.72 -9.66 -10.57
CA LYS A 354 -18.08 -8.99 -11.72
C LYS A 354 -18.43 -9.62 -13.08
N PRO A 355 -18.34 -10.95 -13.30
CA PRO A 355 -18.63 -11.54 -14.62
C PRO A 355 -20.06 -11.27 -15.11
N MET A 356 -21.03 -11.30 -14.18
CA MET A 356 -22.44 -11.07 -14.49
C MET A 356 -22.73 -9.64 -14.95
N GLU A 357 -21.97 -8.65 -14.48
CA GLU A 357 -22.12 -7.27 -14.95
C GLU A 357 -21.88 -7.20 -16.46
N PHE A 358 -20.83 -7.83 -16.98
CA PHE A 358 -20.50 -7.84 -18.42
C PHE A 358 -21.51 -8.63 -19.26
N ILE A 359 -21.99 -9.77 -18.75
CA ILE A 359 -23.02 -10.58 -19.43
C ILE A 359 -24.29 -9.77 -19.67
N LYS A 360 -24.74 -9.00 -18.66
CA LYS A 360 -25.93 -8.14 -18.76
C LYS A 360 -25.78 -7.01 -19.79
N TYR A 361 -24.56 -6.57 -20.10
CA TYR A 361 -24.32 -5.60 -21.17
C TYR A 361 -24.49 -6.22 -22.57
N ARG A 362 -24.24 -7.53 -22.73
CA ARG A 362 -24.25 -8.19 -24.04
C ARG A 362 -25.60 -8.81 -24.39
N ILE A 363 -26.27 -9.43 -23.41
CA ILE A 363 -27.52 -10.15 -23.60
C ILE A 363 -28.55 -9.80 -22.53
N LYS A 364 -29.82 -9.84 -22.91
CA LYS A 364 -30.93 -9.53 -22.01
C LYS A 364 -31.28 -10.75 -21.16
N ILE A 365 -30.82 -10.74 -19.91
CA ILE A 365 -31.13 -11.78 -18.93
C ILE A 365 -32.49 -11.52 -18.28
N LYS A 366 -33.37 -12.52 -18.29
CA LYS A 366 -34.68 -12.49 -17.63
C LYS A 366 -34.59 -12.89 -16.16
N LYS A 367 -33.77 -13.90 -15.85
CA LYS A 367 -33.58 -14.40 -14.48
C LYS A 367 -32.11 -14.68 -14.23
N SER A 368 -31.59 -14.26 -13.07
CA SER A 368 -30.26 -14.69 -12.62
C SER A 368 -30.24 -14.96 -11.13
N LEU A 369 -29.51 -16.02 -10.74
CA LEU A 369 -29.28 -16.42 -9.37
C LEU A 369 -27.77 -16.42 -9.08
N GLY A 370 -27.33 -15.59 -8.13
CA GLY A 370 -25.96 -15.61 -7.61
C GLY A 370 -25.87 -16.43 -6.33
N VAL A 371 -24.94 -17.39 -6.29
CA VAL A 371 -24.71 -18.27 -5.14
C VAL A 371 -23.30 -18.09 -4.61
N ASP A 372 -23.14 -17.80 -3.32
CA ASP A 372 -21.83 -17.73 -2.66
C ASP A 372 -21.94 -18.16 -1.20
N LEU A 373 -20.86 -18.71 -0.63
CA LEU A 373 -20.82 -19.13 0.76
C LEU A 373 -20.46 -17.95 1.69
N PHE A 374 -19.76 -16.94 1.17
CA PHE A 374 -19.29 -15.80 1.94
C PHE A 374 -20.32 -14.66 1.92
N GLU A 375 -21.07 -14.51 3.01
CA GLU A 375 -22.16 -13.52 3.12
C GLU A 375 -21.76 -12.07 2.74
N PRO A 376 -20.58 -11.54 3.13
CA PRO A 376 -20.20 -10.17 2.74
C PRO A 376 -20.20 -9.92 1.23
N TYR A 377 -19.80 -10.90 0.43
CA TYR A 377 -19.83 -10.80 -1.04
C TYR A 377 -21.26 -10.73 -1.58
N ILE A 378 -22.18 -11.53 -1.04
CA ILE A 378 -23.60 -11.47 -1.40
C ILE A 378 -24.20 -10.11 -1.04
N GLN A 379 -23.86 -9.55 0.12
CA GLN A 379 -24.38 -8.23 0.53
C GLN A 379 -23.90 -7.12 -0.40
N GLU A 380 -22.63 -7.15 -0.82
CA GLU A 380 -22.10 -6.19 -1.79
C GLU A 380 -22.74 -6.35 -3.17
N ALA A 381 -22.86 -7.60 -3.66
CA ALA A 381 -23.49 -7.89 -4.94
C ALA A 381 -24.97 -7.48 -4.94
N LYS A 382 -25.69 -7.60 -3.81
CA LYS A 382 -27.06 -7.09 -3.64
C LYS A 382 -27.14 -5.57 -3.75
N GLN A 383 -26.23 -4.85 -3.11
CA GLN A 383 -26.17 -3.38 -3.20
C GLN A 383 -26.00 -2.89 -4.65
N LYS A 384 -25.22 -3.63 -5.46
CA LYS A 384 -24.99 -3.34 -6.87
C LYS A 384 -26.07 -3.89 -7.83
N LYS A 385 -27.06 -4.64 -7.32
CA LYS A 385 -28.13 -5.30 -8.12
C LYS A 385 -27.60 -6.19 -9.26
N ILE A 386 -26.51 -6.91 -8.97
CA ILE A 386 -25.86 -7.81 -9.93
C ILE A 386 -26.77 -8.95 -10.39
N HIS A 387 -27.51 -9.59 -9.50
CA HIS A 387 -28.41 -10.71 -9.81
C HIS A 387 -29.86 -10.34 -9.45
N GLY A 388 -30.81 -11.06 -10.04
CA GLY A 388 -32.22 -10.94 -9.65
C GLY A 388 -32.50 -11.60 -8.30
N GLU A 389 -31.84 -12.72 -8.05
CA GLU A 389 -31.95 -13.53 -6.83
C GLU A 389 -30.57 -13.87 -6.29
N TYR A 390 -30.49 -14.14 -4.98
CA TYR A 390 -29.24 -14.44 -4.28
C TYR A 390 -29.45 -15.57 -3.28
N MET A 391 -28.46 -16.44 -3.14
CA MET A 391 -28.49 -17.56 -2.19
C MET A 391 -27.14 -17.66 -1.47
N ILE A 392 -27.19 -17.73 -0.14
CA ILE A 392 -26.00 -18.04 0.66
C ILE A 392 -25.95 -19.56 0.81
N ALA A 393 -25.07 -20.24 0.08
CA ALA A 393 -25.01 -21.70 0.09
C ALA A 393 -23.63 -22.24 -0.30
N ASP A 394 -23.31 -23.45 0.18
CA ASP A 394 -22.16 -24.22 -0.25
C ASP A 394 -22.47 -24.90 -1.61
N ILE A 395 -21.80 -24.46 -2.66
CA ILE A 395 -22.02 -24.93 -4.04
C ILE A 395 -21.78 -26.44 -4.19
N ARG A 396 -20.98 -27.07 -3.32
CA ARG A 396 -20.76 -28.53 -3.32
C ARG A 396 -22.01 -29.33 -2.96
N LYS A 397 -22.93 -28.71 -2.25
CA LYS A 397 -24.18 -29.31 -1.75
C LYS A 397 -25.41 -28.79 -2.48
N LEU A 398 -25.22 -27.91 -3.46
CA LEU A 398 -26.31 -27.30 -4.20
C LEU A 398 -26.95 -28.37 -5.11
N ASN A 399 -28.26 -28.51 -5.01
CA ASN A 399 -29.06 -29.42 -5.83
C ASN A 399 -30.28 -28.65 -6.36
N LEU A 400 -30.21 -28.25 -7.62
CA LEU A 400 -31.31 -27.57 -8.33
C LEU A 400 -31.83 -28.49 -9.44
N PRO A 401 -33.09 -28.32 -9.90
CA PRO A 401 -33.64 -29.14 -10.95
C PRO A 401 -32.75 -29.16 -12.21
N ALA A 402 -32.69 -30.31 -12.88
CA ALA A 402 -31.92 -30.45 -14.10
C ALA A 402 -32.39 -29.47 -15.19
N LYS A 403 -31.46 -28.92 -15.97
CA LYS A 403 -31.72 -27.95 -17.04
C LYS A 403 -32.57 -26.74 -16.60
N SER A 404 -32.44 -26.31 -15.35
CA SER A 404 -33.22 -25.19 -14.79
C SER A 404 -32.69 -23.80 -15.15
N PHE A 405 -31.47 -23.72 -15.68
CA PHE A 405 -30.85 -22.48 -16.17
C PHE A 405 -30.25 -22.69 -17.56
N ASP A 406 -30.36 -21.70 -18.44
CA ASP A 406 -29.76 -21.75 -19.77
C ASP A 406 -28.22 -21.79 -19.67
N LEU A 407 -27.66 -20.96 -18.80
CA LEU A 407 -26.23 -20.88 -18.50
C LEU A 407 -25.98 -21.20 -17.03
N VAL A 408 -25.05 -22.11 -16.77
CA VAL A 408 -24.42 -22.28 -15.45
C VAL A 408 -22.96 -21.90 -15.57
N MET A 409 -22.50 -21.00 -14.71
CA MET A 409 -21.12 -20.54 -14.71
C MET A 409 -20.47 -20.60 -13.34
N ALA A 410 -19.15 -20.77 -13.34
CA ALA A 410 -18.29 -20.73 -12.17
C ALA A 410 -17.00 -19.99 -12.54
N SER A 411 -16.82 -18.79 -12.01
CA SER A 411 -15.66 -17.96 -12.34
C SER A 411 -14.79 -17.76 -11.10
N HIS A 412 -13.54 -18.23 -11.17
CA HIS A 412 -12.59 -18.13 -10.06
C HIS A 412 -13.11 -18.72 -8.74
N VAL A 413 -13.60 -19.96 -8.81
CA VAL A 413 -14.14 -20.67 -7.64
C VAL A 413 -13.72 -22.14 -7.58
N LEU A 414 -13.55 -22.79 -8.74
CA LEU A 414 -13.21 -24.22 -8.78
C LEU A 414 -11.83 -24.49 -8.16
N GLU A 415 -10.88 -23.56 -8.34
CA GLU A 415 -9.53 -23.63 -7.76
C GLU A 415 -9.52 -23.58 -6.23
N HIS A 416 -10.60 -23.09 -5.61
CA HIS A 416 -10.75 -22.98 -4.15
C HIS A 416 -11.39 -24.21 -3.51
N LEU A 417 -11.75 -25.22 -4.31
CA LEU A 417 -12.31 -26.47 -3.84
C LEU A 417 -11.26 -27.57 -3.86
N PRO A 418 -11.34 -28.58 -2.97
CA PRO A 418 -10.58 -29.81 -3.17
C PRO A 418 -10.86 -30.36 -4.57
N GLN A 419 -9.84 -30.82 -5.29
CA GLN A 419 -9.96 -31.17 -6.71
C GLN A 419 -11.13 -32.13 -7.02
N LYS A 420 -11.37 -33.11 -6.14
CA LYS A 420 -12.52 -34.04 -6.25
C LYS A 420 -13.87 -33.33 -6.17
N ASP A 421 -14.00 -32.35 -5.29
CA ASP A 421 -15.22 -31.56 -5.13
C ASP A 421 -15.40 -30.61 -6.31
N ALA A 422 -14.32 -30.02 -6.83
CA ALA A 422 -14.37 -29.16 -8.01
C ALA A 422 -14.92 -29.91 -9.23
N TRP A 423 -14.48 -31.15 -9.46
CA TRP A 423 -15.02 -31.98 -10.54
C TRP A 423 -16.49 -32.31 -10.35
N LYS A 424 -16.91 -32.64 -9.13
CA LYS A 424 -18.32 -32.90 -8.81
C LYS A 424 -19.19 -31.65 -9.02
N VAL A 425 -18.68 -30.47 -8.67
CA VAL A 425 -19.36 -29.20 -8.93
C VAL A 425 -19.50 -28.99 -10.44
N LEU A 426 -18.46 -29.26 -11.22
CA LEU A 426 -18.52 -29.15 -12.69
C LEU A 426 -19.55 -30.11 -13.30
N GLU A 427 -19.64 -31.36 -12.84
CA GLU A 427 -20.67 -32.32 -13.25
C GLU A 427 -22.09 -31.81 -12.92
N ASN A 428 -22.27 -31.25 -11.72
CA ASN A 428 -23.54 -30.64 -11.33
C ASN A 428 -23.87 -29.42 -12.20
N MET A 429 -22.88 -28.62 -12.59
CA MET A 429 -23.08 -27.51 -13.51
C MET A 429 -23.62 -27.98 -14.86
N GLU A 430 -23.06 -29.06 -15.41
CA GLU A 430 -23.55 -29.70 -16.64
C GLU A 430 -24.98 -30.22 -16.50
N ALA A 431 -25.34 -30.81 -15.36
CA ALA A 431 -26.70 -31.29 -15.12
C ALA A 431 -27.74 -30.16 -14.99
N MET A 432 -27.36 -29.03 -14.39
CA MET A 432 -28.24 -27.88 -14.17
C MET A 432 -28.36 -26.98 -15.42
N ALA A 433 -27.38 -27.02 -16.32
CA ALA A 433 -27.35 -26.21 -17.53
C ALA A 433 -28.20 -26.80 -18.65
N GLY A 434 -29.05 -25.98 -19.25
CA GLY A 434 -29.86 -26.33 -20.42
C GLY A 434 -29.13 -26.10 -21.74
N LYS A 435 -28.24 -25.10 -21.81
CA LYS A 435 -27.61 -24.69 -23.08
C LYS A 435 -26.09 -24.60 -23.01
N GLN A 436 -25.55 -24.04 -21.94
CA GLN A 436 -24.11 -23.74 -21.88
C GLN A 436 -23.57 -23.83 -20.46
N VAL A 437 -22.33 -24.32 -20.36
CA VAL A 437 -21.53 -24.29 -19.14
C VAL A 437 -20.27 -23.47 -19.39
N ILE A 438 -19.92 -22.60 -18.44
CA ILE A 438 -18.69 -21.79 -18.49
C ILE A 438 -17.94 -21.91 -17.17
N ALA A 439 -16.66 -22.28 -17.22
CA ALA A 439 -15.76 -22.28 -16.09
C ALA A 439 -14.55 -21.37 -16.38
N VAL A 440 -14.17 -20.52 -15.43
CA VAL A 440 -12.98 -19.67 -15.54
C VAL A 440 -12.05 -19.98 -14.38
N THR A 441 -10.80 -20.27 -14.69
CA THR A 441 -9.77 -20.64 -13.71
C THR A 441 -8.39 -20.21 -14.20
N PRO A 442 -7.48 -19.86 -13.29
CA PRO A 442 -6.09 -19.58 -13.63
C PRO A 442 -5.35 -20.86 -14.10
N ILE A 443 -4.27 -20.69 -14.86
CA ILE A 443 -3.48 -21.79 -15.46
C ILE A 443 -2.34 -22.22 -14.54
N GLY A 444 -2.43 -23.44 -14.00
CA GLY A 444 -1.37 -24.09 -13.23
C GLY A 444 -1.46 -23.87 -11.71
N GLU A 445 -0.39 -24.21 -10.99
CA GLU A 445 -0.33 -24.03 -9.54
C GLU A 445 -0.19 -22.56 -9.17
N HIS A 446 -1.13 -22.08 -8.34
CA HIS A 446 -1.17 -20.73 -7.82
C HIS A 446 -1.28 -20.79 -6.29
N TYR A 447 -0.41 -20.04 -5.61
CA TYR A 447 -0.44 -19.90 -4.16
C TYR A 447 -1.03 -18.52 -3.82
N HIS A 448 -2.36 -18.42 -3.72
CA HIS A 448 -2.97 -17.18 -3.23
C HIS A 448 -2.95 -17.08 -1.71
N GLN A 449 -2.58 -15.88 -1.25
CA GLN A 449 -2.76 -15.38 0.10
C GLN A 449 -4.23 -14.97 0.30
N LEU A 450 -4.70 -14.98 1.55
CA LEU A 450 -6.03 -14.51 1.96
C LEU A 450 -6.37 -13.15 1.32
N GLU A 451 -7.24 -13.11 0.31
CA GLU A 451 -7.85 -11.87 -0.16
C GLU A 451 -8.98 -11.48 0.80
N ASP A 452 -9.01 -10.22 1.22
CA ASP A 452 -10.04 -9.63 2.11
C ASP A 452 -10.28 -10.36 3.45
N GLY A 453 -9.31 -11.18 3.90
CA GLY A 453 -9.46 -12.03 5.08
C GLY A 453 -10.41 -13.23 4.88
N ASN A 454 -10.84 -13.50 3.65
CA ASN A 454 -11.71 -14.63 3.32
C ASN A 454 -10.88 -15.92 3.12
N ILE A 455 -10.90 -16.81 4.12
CA ILE A 455 -10.21 -18.11 4.08
C ILE A 455 -10.67 -19.01 2.92
N LEU A 456 -11.86 -18.76 2.36
CA LEU A 456 -12.42 -19.54 1.26
C LEU A 456 -11.81 -19.18 -0.10
N GLN A 457 -10.96 -18.15 -0.19
CA GLN A 457 -10.24 -17.77 -1.41
C GLN A 457 -8.87 -18.48 -1.52
N MET A 458 -8.53 -19.38 -0.59
CA MET A 458 -7.31 -20.18 -0.70
C MET A 458 -7.45 -21.18 -1.84
N HIS A 459 -6.45 -21.24 -2.73
CA HIS A 459 -6.43 -22.25 -3.79
C HIS A 459 -6.08 -23.61 -3.17
N LEU A 460 -6.94 -24.60 -3.40
CA LEU A 460 -6.78 -25.97 -2.93
C LEU A 460 -6.40 -26.93 -4.05
N CYS A 461 -6.56 -26.53 -5.31
CA CYS A 461 -6.10 -27.27 -6.48
C CYS A 461 -5.69 -26.34 -7.63
N ALA A 462 -5.13 -26.96 -8.66
CA ALA A 462 -4.68 -26.31 -9.88
C ALA A 462 -5.32 -26.99 -11.09
N PHE A 463 -5.62 -26.21 -12.12
CA PHE A 463 -6.11 -26.73 -13.39
C PHE A 463 -5.23 -26.30 -14.54
N THR A 464 -5.12 -27.17 -15.52
CA THR A 464 -4.55 -26.90 -16.83
C THR A 464 -5.67 -26.91 -17.88
N PRO A 465 -5.48 -26.22 -19.01
CA PRO A 465 -6.39 -26.31 -20.15
C PRO A 465 -6.68 -27.76 -20.58
N GLN A 466 -5.70 -28.66 -20.47
CA GLN A 466 -5.85 -30.06 -20.90
C GLN A 466 -6.89 -30.80 -20.05
N ASP A 467 -6.95 -30.52 -18.73
CA ASP A 467 -7.90 -31.17 -17.83
C ASP A 467 -9.37 -30.98 -18.25
N PHE A 468 -9.68 -29.82 -18.85
CA PHE A 468 -11.00 -29.48 -19.36
C PHE A 468 -11.21 -29.99 -20.80
N ILE A 469 -10.18 -29.94 -21.65
CA ILE A 469 -10.24 -30.48 -23.02
C ILE A 469 -10.57 -31.98 -22.99
N ASP A 470 -9.94 -32.73 -22.09
CA ASP A 470 -10.18 -34.17 -21.92
C ASP A 470 -11.63 -34.50 -21.51
N ARG A 471 -12.38 -33.50 -21.03
CA ARG A 471 -13.80 -33.58 -20.63
C ARG A 471 -14.75 -32.97 -21.67
N GLY A 472 -14.24 -32.65 -22.86
CA GLY A 472 -15.03 -32.12 -23.98
C GLY A 472 -15.26 -30.61 -23.95
N TYR A 473 -14.52 -29.86 -23.13
CA TYR A 473 -14.62 -28.39 -23.12
C TYR A 473 -13.75 -27.77 -24.22
N LYS A 474 -14.26 -26.70 -24.82
CA LYS A 474 -13.48 -25.79 -25.66
C LYS A 474 -12.81 -24.74 -24.78
N ILE A 475 -11.58 -24.33 -25.10
CA ILE A 475 -10.79 -23.40 -24.28
C ILE A 475 -10.50 -22.08 -25.01
N LYS A 476 -10.61 -20.97 -24.28
CA LYS A 476 -10.03 -19.66 -24.63
C LYS A 476 -9.09 -19.22 -23.52
N LYS A 477 -7.83 -18.92 -23.84
CA LYS A 477 -6.83 -18.44 -22.88
C LYS A 477 -6.73 -16.92 -22.97
N TYR A 478 -6.33 -16.24 -21.90
CA TYR A 478 -6.09 -14.79 -21.88
C TYR A 478 -5.28 -14.34 -20.65
N GLY A 479 -4.82 -13.09 -20.67
CA GLY A 479 -4.07 -12.44 -19.59
C GLY A 479 -2.57 -12.69 -19.66
N TRP A 480 -1.77 -11.63 -19.47
CA TRP A 480 -0.31 -11.71 -19.49
C TRP A 480 0.24 -12.05 -18.10
N LYS A 481 0.87 -13.21 -17.94
CA LYS A 481 1.41 -13.73 -16.67
C LYS A 481 2.41 -12.77 -16.00
N TRP A 482 3.23 -12.04 -16.76
CA TRP A 482 4.15 -11.05 -16.21
C TRP A 482 3.48 -9.73 -15.79
N LEU A 483 2.24 -9.49 -16.21
CA LEU A 483 1.48 -8.30 -15.86
C LEU A 483 0.50 -8.60 -14.71
N LEU A 484 -0.29 -9.67 -14.87
CA LEU A 484 -1.40 -10.06 -13.99
C LEU A 484 -1.09 -11.22 -13.05
N GLY A 485 -0.11 -12.07 -13.39
CA GLY A 485 0.21 -13.27 -12.61
C GLY A 485 0.74 -12.94 -11.22
N ASP A 486 1.00 -13.96 -10.42
CA ASP A 486 1.33 -13.80 -8.98
C ASP A 486 2.60 -12.95 -8.72
N HIS A 487 3.46 -12.80 -9.74
CA HIS A 487 4.64 -11.92 -9.74
C HIS A 487 4.53 -10.77 -10.73
N GLY A 488 3.32 -10.49 -11.17
CA GLY A 488 2.98 -9.53 -12.20
C GLY A 488 3.22 -8.10 -11.76
N ILE A 489 3.56 -7.23 -12.71
CA ILE A 489 3.87 -5.82 -12.42
C ILE A 489 2.72 -5.11 -11.70
N VAL A 490 1.46 -5.49 -11.96
CA VAL A 490 0.28 -4.91 -11.32
C VAL A 490 0.34 -5.04 -9.79
N HIS A 491 0.80 -6.17 -9.26
CA HIS A 491 0.95 -6.40 -7.82
C HIS A 491 2.14 -5.68 -7.21
N THR A 492 3.10 -5.25 -8.03
CA THR A 492 4.24 -4.44 -7.59
C THR A 492 3.93 -2.94 -7.49
N ILE A 493 2.78 -2.50 -8.04
CA ILE A 493 2.40 -1.10 -8.14
C ILE A 493 1.35 -0.75 -7.09
N LYS A 494 1.74 0.10 -6.14
CA LYS A 494 0.87 0.56 -5.04
C LYS A 494 -0.10 1.69 -5.41
N ASN A 495 0.07 2.31 -6.58
CA ASN A 495 -0.80 3.41 -6.99
C ASN A 495 -2.05 2.83 -7.70
N ASP A 496 -3.22 3.01 -7.09
CA ASP A 496 -4.47 2.46 -7.61
C ASP A 496 -4.85 2.96 -9.00
N MET A 497 -4.54 4.21 -9.33
CA MET A 497 -4.81 4.73 -10.68
C MET A 497 -3.90 4.05 -11.72
N ILE A 498 -2.62 3.88 -11.43
CA ILE A 498 -1.70 3.16 -12.32
C ILE A 498 -2.10 1.69 -12.42
N ARG A 499 -2.49 1.07 -11.30
CA ARG A 499 -3.00 -0.30 -11.26
C ARG A 499 -4.25 -0.43 -12.14
N LYS A 500 -5.22 0.47 -11.99
CA LYS A 500 -6.42 0.58 -12.84
C LYS A 500 -6.07 0.84 -14.31
N LEU A 501 -5.08 1.68 -14.60
CA LEU A 501 -4.62 1.94 -15.97
C LEU A 501 -3.95 0.71 -16.59
N LEU A 502 -3.20 -0.07 -15.82
CA LEU A 502 -2.60 -1.32 -16.28
C LEU A 502 -3.65 -2.41 -16.48
N TYR A 503 -4.67 -2.50 -15.61
CA TYR A 503 -5.84 -3.34 -15.87
C TYR A 503 -6.57 -2.89 -17.14
N THR A 504 -6.79 -1.59 -17.33
CA THR A 504 -7.41 -1.02 -18.53
C THR A 504 -6.57 -1.29 -19.78
N PHE A 505 -5.25 -1.18 -19.67
CA PHE A 505 -4.32 -1.51 -20.75
C PHE A 505 -4.37 -2.99 -21.09
N ASN A 506 -4.38 -3.88 -20.08
CA ASN A 506 -4.56 -5.32 -20.29
C ASN A 506 -5.84 -5.63 -21.06
N ILE A 507 -6.97 -5.02 -20.66
CA ILE A 507 -8.26 -5.13 -21.34
C ILE A 507 -8.12 -4.72 -22.81
N LEU A 508 -7.55 -3.54 -23.07
CA LEU A 508 -7.37 -3.00 -24.43
C LEU A 508 -6.50 -3.87 -25.34
N ILE A 509 -5.47 -4.52 -24.81
CA ILE A 509 -4.57 -5.38 -25.60
C ILE A 509 -5.04 -6.84 -25.69
N THR A 510 -6.12 -7.21 -24.98
CA THR A 510 -6.63 -8.60 -24.97
C THR A 510 -7.00 -9.13 -26.37
N PRO A 511 -7.58 -8.34 -27.30
CA PRO A 511 -7.80 -8.81 -28.68
C PRO A 511 -6.50 -9.11 -29.44
N ILE A 512 -5.41 -8.36 -29.17
CA ILE A 512 -4.10 -8.57 -29.79
C ILE A 512 -3.46 -9.86 -29.28
N TYR A 513 -3.69 -10.21 -28.01
CA TYR A 513 -3.17 -11.43 -27.38
C TYR A 513 -3.54 -12.70 -28.15
N TYR A 514 -4.70 -12.74 -28.82
CA TYR A 514 -5.13 -13.92 -29.58
C TYR A 514 -4.24 -14.27 -30.77
N TYR A 515 -3.44 -13.32 -31.26
CA TYR A 515 -2.46 -13.56 -32.31
C TYR A 515 -1.10 -14.08 -31.78
N PHE A 516 -0.89 -14.14 -30.45
CA PHE A 516 0.39 -14.48 -29.81
C PHE A 516 0.26 -15.56 -28.71
N GLN A 517 -0.67 -16.51 -28.86
CA GLN A 517 -0.91 -17.57 -27.87
C GLN A 517 0.33 -18.46 -27.66
N GLY A 518 0.66 -18.81 -26.41
CA GLY A 518 1.62 -19.89 -26.09
C GLY A 518 2.65 -19.64 -24.99
N SER A 519 3.03 -18.40 -24.67
CA SER A 519 4.17 -18.12 -23.74
C SER A 519 3.81 -17.31 -22.49
N CYS A 520 2.62 -16.71 -22.43
CA CYS A 520 2.29 -15.67 -21.46
C CYS A 520 0.92 -15.83 -20.79
N ASP A 521 0.22 -16.95 -20.99
CA ASP A 521 -1.18 -17.13 -20.58
C ASP A 521 -1.32 -17.21 -19.05
N TYR A 522 -2.29 -16.48 -18.47
CA TYR A 522 -2.54 -16.48 -17.03
C TYR A 522 -3.86 -17.17 -16.65
N ILE A 523 -4.94 -16.93 -17.41
CA ILE A 523 -6.29 -17.45 -17.14
C ILE A 523 -6.79 -18.19 -18.38
N PHE A 524 -7.63 -19.20 -18.17
CA PHE A 524 -8.42 -19.79 -19.24
C PHE A 524 -9.91 -19.83 -18.91
N VAL A 525 -10.72 -19.66 -19.95
CA VAL A 525 -12.16 -19.87 -19.98
C VAL A 525 -12.42 -21.19 -20.69
N ALA A 526 -12.95 -22.15 -19.95
CA ALA A 526 -13.46 -23.41 -20.49
C ALA A 526 -14.97 -23.28 -20.70
N PHE A 527 -15.47 -23.71 -21.86
CA PHE A 527 -16.90 -23.72 -22.13
C PHE A 527 -17.35 -24.96 -22.90
N LYS A 528 -18.60 -25.35 -22.66
CA LYS A 528 -19.25 -26.48 -23.30
C LYS A 528 -20.67 -26.07 -23.71
N ASN A 529 -21.01 -26.25 -24.98
CA ASN A 529 -22.37 -26.04 -25.48
C ASN A 529 -23.10 -27.38 -25.40
N LEU A 530 -24.23 -27.41 -24.70
CA LEU A 530 -25.05 -28.61 -24.49
C LEU A 530 -26.19 -28.74 -25.50
N GLU A 531 -26.42 -27.70 -26.32
CA GLU A 531 -27.37 -27.74 -27.44
C GLU A 531 -26.81 -28.52 -28.65
N ASP A 532 -25.49 -28.71 -28.75
CA ASP A 532 -24.82 -29.34 -29.91
C ASP A 532 -24.80 -30.89 -29.83
N ASP A 533 -25.26 -31.49 -28.72
CA ASP A 533 -25.19 -32.94 -28.43
C ASP A 533 -26.57 -33.66 -28.49
N ASN A 534 -27.61 -33.05 -29.07
CA ASN A 534 -28.93 -33.69 -29.33
C ASN A 534 -29.30 -33.74 -30.81
#